data_AF-A0A9N8QQK2-F1
#
_entry.id   AF-A0A9N8QQK2-F1
#
_cell.length_a   1.000
_cell.length_b   1.000
_cell.length_c   1.000
_cell.angle_alpha   90.00
_cell.angle_beta   90.00
_cell.angle_gamma   90.00
#
_symmetry.space_group_name_H-M   'P 1'
#
loop_
_entity.id
_entity.type
_entity.pdbx_description
1 polymer ?
#
loop_
_entity_poly.entity_id
_entity_poly.type
_entity_poly.pdbx_seq_one_letter_code
_entity_poly.pdbx_strand_id
1 'polypeptide(L)'
;MTQLTVKKSHELVTARYSFNLMEMRLFTLIISMIQDKDEDFKTYNIPIKNIIQTFGIKNKNIYAEINSLTTSMLKKIITIPVKEEGKDKEIKTALVSSFKYSVDGRGVLEASFHPVLKPYLLQLKSKFLLYDLKNILKISSGHSIRFYELLKSYEGI
;
A
#
# COMPACT_ATOMS: atom_id res chain seq x y z
N MET A 1 10.43 -16.41 -7.67
CA MET A 1 9.68 -15.51 -6.76
C MET A 1 8.25 -15.46 -7.27
N THR A 2 7.27 -15.68 -6.41
CA THR A 2 5.84 -15.52 -6.75
C THR A 2 5.60 -14.10 -7.27
N GLN A 3 4.85 -13.97 -8.37
CA GLN A 3 4.51 -12.68 -8.93
C GLN A 3 3.63 -11.90 -7.94
N LEU A 4 4.10 -10.75 -7.47
CA LEU A 4 3.34 -9.87 -6.58
C LEU A 4 2.64 -8.82 -7.43
N THR A 5 1.32 -8.89 -7.48
CA THR A 5 0.50 -8.05 -8.35
C THR A 5 -0.19 -6.97 -7.54
N VAL A 6 -0.04 -5.72 -7.96
CA VAL A 6 -0.65 -4.56 -7.31
C VAL A 6 -1.92 -4.20 -8.05
N LYS A 7 -3.03 -4.10 -7.31
CA LYS A 7 -4.33 -3.65 -7.80
C LYS A 7 -4.85 -2.47 -7.00
N LYS A 8 -5.30 -1.42 -7.67
CA LYS A 8 -5.88 -0.20 -7.04
C LYS A 8 -6.99 0.34 -7.91
N SER A 9 -8.11 0.76 -7.33
CA SER A 9 -9.13 1.48 -8.11
C SER A 9 -8.57 2.82 -8.62
N HIS A 10 -9.17 3.36 -9.68
CA HIS A 10 -8.77 4.66 -10.22
C HIS A 10 -8.86 5.79 -9.18
N GLU A 11 -9.89 5.76 -8.32
CA GLU A 11 -10.08 6.73 -7.24
C GLU A 11 -8.93 6.69 -6.23
N LEU A 12 -8.39 5.50 -5.92
CA LEU A 12 -7.24 5.38 -5.01
C LEU A 12 -5.93 5.79 -5.66
N VAL A 13 -5.76 5.56 -6.96
CA VAL A 13 -4.59 6.05 -7.72
C VAL A 13 -4.55 7.59 -7.71
N THR A 14 -5.70 8.21 -7.93
CA THR A 14 -5.86 9.68 -8.01
C THR A 14 -6.05 10.36 -6.64
N ALA A 15 -6.25 9.61 -5.57
CA ALA A 15 -6.41 10.12 -4.22
C ALA A 15 -5.23 10.98 -3.74
N ARG A 16 -5.46 11.86 -2.77
CA ARG A 16 -4.43 12.75 -2.23
C ARG A 16 -3.79 12.13 -1.00
N TYR A 17 -2.49 11.86 -1.08
CA TYR A 17 -1.65 11.40 0.03
C TYR A 17 -0.17 11.70 -0.26
N SER A 18 0.61 11.86 0.82
CA SER A 18 2.05 12.14 0.76
C SER A 18 2.83 11.09 1.55
N PHE A 19 3.37 10.12 0.82
CA PHE A 19 4.15 9.02 1.37
C PHE A 19 5.60 9.20 0.90
N ASN A 20 6.56 9.02 1.79
CA ASN A 20 7.96 8.91 1.41
C ASN A 20 8.20 7.59 0.64
N LEU A 21 9.40 7.40 0.10
CA LEU A 21 9.73 6.22 -0.71
C LEU A 21 9.46 4.90 0.02
N MET A 22 9.87 4.80 1.29
CA MET A 22 9.75 3.58 2.09
C MET A 22 8.30 3.29 2.45
N GLU A 23 7.54 4.33 2.82
CA GLU A 23 6.10 4.26 3.04
C GLU A 23 5.37 3.80 1.78
N MET A 24 5.72 4.36 0.62
CA MET A 24 5.11 4.00 -0.66
C MET A 24 5.42 2.56 -1.07
N ARG A 25 6.65 2.10 -0.83
CA ARG A 25 7.05 0.71 -1.07
C ARG A 25 6.32 -0.26 -0.15
N LEU A 26 6.24 0.05 1.14
CA LEU A 26 5.49 -0.78 2.10
C LEU A 26 3.99 -0.79 1.78
N PHE A 27 3.39 0.37 1.49
CA PHE A 27 2.01 0.51 1.03
C PHE A 27 1.70 -0.41 -0.15
N THR A 28 2.55 -0.37 -1.17
CA THR A 28 2.37 -1.15 -2.39
C THR A 28 2.60 -2.64 -2.15
N LEU A 29 3.56 -3.00 -1.31
CA LEU A 29 3.79 -4.39 -0.90
C LEU A 29 2.57 -4.98 -0.18
N ILE A 30 2.01 -4.28 0.81
CA ILE A 30 0.83 -4.77 1.55
C ILE A 30 -0.35 -4.95 0.57
N ILE A 31 -0.57 -4.00 -0.34
CA ILE A 31 -1.61 -4.10 -1.37
C ILE A 31 -1.40 -5.33 -2.26
N SER A 32 -0.15 -5.63 -2.63
CA SER A 32 0.15 -6.77 -3.50
C SER A 32 -0.13 -8.15 -2.88
N MET A 33 -0.38 -8.20 -1.57
CA MET A 33 -0.70 -9.44 -0.85
C MET A 33 -2.20 -9.76 -0.85
N ILE A 34 -3.04 -8.80 -1.25
CA ILE A 34 -4.48 -9.00 -1.43
C ILE A 34 -4.68 -10.01 -2.58
N GLN A 35 -5.47 -11.04 -2.32
CA GLN A 35 -5.78 -12.07 -3.32
C GLN A 35 -7.13 -11.79 -3.98
N ASP A 36 -7.26 -12.21 -5.24
CA ASP A 36 -8.49 -11.98 -6.04
C ASP A 36 -9.73 -12.64 -5.44
N LYS A 37 -9.54 -13.69 -4.63
CA LYS A 37 -10.59 -14.44 -3.95
C LYS A 37 -10.82 -14.00 -2.50
N ASP A 38 -10.11 -12.98 -2.02
CA ASP A 38 -10.34 -12.48 -0.67
C ASP A 38 -11.71 -11.76 -0.63
N GLU A 39 -12.63 -12.23 0.21
CA GLU A 39 -13.94 -11.57 0.42
C GLU A 39 -13.86 -10.41 1.42
N ASP A 40 -12.87 -10.46 2.30
CA ASP A 40 -12.56 -9.45 3.31
C ASP A 40 -11.03 -9.27 3.44
N PHE A 41 -10.62 -8.13 3.98
CA PHE A 41 -9.25 -7.93 4.43
C PHE A 41 -8.94 -8.89 5.58
N LYS A 42 -7.78 -9.51 5.49
CA LYS A 42 -7.18 -10.31 6.55
C LYS A 42 -6.03 -9.57 7.21
N THR A 43 -5.42 -10.19 8.20
CA THR A 43 -4.11 -9.76 8.66
C THR A 43 -3.04 -10.21 7.67
N TYR A 44 -2.23 -9.27 7.18
CA TYR A 44 -1.18 -9.52 6.20
C TYR A 44 0.17 -9.64 6.90
N ASN A 45 0.77 -10.83 6.83
CA ASN A 45 2.01 -11.17 7.52
C ASN A 45 3.21 -11.01 6.59
N ILE A 46 4.10 -10.07 6.92
CA ILE A 46 5.25 -9.71 6.10
C ILE A 46 6.53 -10.01 6.88
N PRO A 47 7.35 -10.97 6.44
CA PRO A 47 8.65 -11.17 7.05
C PRO A 47 9.49 -9.89 6.92
N ILE A 48 10.01 -9.37 8.02
CA ILE A 48 10.83 -8.15 8.06
C ILE A 48 12.06 -8.31 7.15
N LYS A 49 12.64 -9.53 7.09
CA LYS A 49 13.71 -9.87 6.15
C LYS A 49 13.36 -9.58 4.68
N ASN A 50 12.11 -9.82 4.28
CA ASN A 50 11.66 -9.57 2.92
C ASN A 50 11.54 -8.07 2.65
N ILE A 51 11.09 -7.28 3.64
CA ILE A 51 11.06 -5.81 3.56
C ILE A 51 12.48 -5.27 3.31
N ILE A 52 13.43 -5.70 4.12
CA ILE A 52 14.84 -5.27 4.04
C ILE A 52 15.43 -5.61 2.67
N GLN A 53 15.29 -6.86 2.24
CA GLN A 53 15.85 -7.34 0.98
C GLN A 53 15.20 -6.65 -0.22
N THR A 54 13.87 -6.53 -0.22
CA THR A 54 13.11 -5.95 -1.35
C THR A 54 13.34 -4.45 -1.47
N PHE A 55 13.48 -3.73 -0.35
CA PHE A 55 13.61 -2.28 -0.34
C PHE A 55 15.07 -1.79 -0.24
N GLY A 56 16.03 -2.71 -0.05
CA GLY A 56 17.44 -2.39 0.00
C GLY A 56 17.86 -1.62 1.27
N ILE A 57 17.21 -1.89 2.40
CA ILE A 57 17.55 -1.28 3.70
C ILE A 57 18.92 -1.81 4.15
N LYS A 58 19.90 -0.92 4.36
CA LYS A 58 21.28 -1.28 4.75
C LYS A 58 21.63 -0.96 6.21
N ASN A 59 20.66 -0.52 6.99
CA ASN A 59 20.87 -0.02 8.34
C ASN A 59 21.18 -1.16 9.33
N LYS A 60 22.08 -0.90 10.28
CA LYS A 60 22.37 -1.84 11.38
C LYS A 60 21.21 -1.95 12.37
N ASN A 61 20.36 -0.92 12.49
CA ASN A 61 19.21 -0.91 13.40
C ASN A 61 17.87 -1.06 12.65
N ILE A 62 17.67 -2.23 12.07
CA ILE A 62 16.47 -2.62 11.31
C ILE A 62 15.18 -2.40 12.10
N TYR A 63 15.14 -2.82 13.38
CA TYR A 63 13.91 -2.76 14.17
C TYR A 63 13.48 -1.32 14.46
N ALA A 64 14.43 -0.43 14.77
CA ALA A 64 14.12 0.99 14.93
C ALA A 64 13.61 1.62 13.63
N GLU A 65 14.17 1.23 12.48
CA GLU A 65 13.74 1.71 11.17
C GLU A 65 12.32 1.23 10.82
N ILE A 66 12.01 -0.04 11.06
CA ILE A 66 10.66 -0.60 10.87
C ILE A 66 9.67 0.08 11.81
N ASN A 67 10.04 0.32 13.08
CA ASN A 67 9.19 1.01 14.03
C ASN A 67 8.92 2.47 13.62
N SER A 68 9.94 3.17 13.12
CA SER A 68 9.80 4.53 12.61
C SER A 68 8.89 4.56 11.38
N LEU A 69 9.10 3.64 10.43
CA LEU A 69 8.31 3.50 9.21
C LEU A 69 6.84 3.20 9.48
N THR A 70 6.54 2.24 10.36
CA THR A 70 5.14 1.88 10.69
C THR A 70 4.46 3.02 11.44
N THR A 71 5.16 3.68 12.36
CA THR A 71 4.65 4.85 13.09
C THR A 71 4.37 6.02 12.15
N SER A 72 5.27 6.31 11.20
CA SER A 72 5.08 7.40 10.25
C SER A 72 3.93 7.09 9.29
N MET A 73 3.80 5.84 8.86
CA MET A 73 2.75 5.37 7.96
C MET A 73 1.35 5.41 8.62
N LEU A 74 1.23 5.09 9.91
CA LEU A 74 -0.04 5.21 10.66
C LEU A 74 -0.53 6.66 10.77
N LYS A 75 0.37 7.64 10.68
CA LYS A 75 0.02 9.07 10.69
C LYS A 75 -0.42 9.59 9.32
N LYS A 76 -0.38 8.76 8.28
CA LYS A 76 -0.71 9.20 6.92
C LYS A 76 -2.19 9.13 6.65
N ILE A 77 -2.72 10.23 6.13
CA ILE A 77 -4.10 10.35 5.69
C ILE A 77 -4.12 10.27 4.16
N ILE A 78 -4.96 9.37 3.67
CA ILE A 78 -5.42 9.26 2.28
C ILE A 78 -6.74 9.99 2.20
N THR A 79 -6.84 10.96 1.29
CA THR A 79 -8.08 11.66 0.99
C THR A 79 -8.58 11.25 -0.38
N ILE A 80 -9.71 10.56 -0.43
CA ILE A 80 -10.33 10.05 -1.65
C ILE A 80 -11.54 10.94 -1.98
N PRO A 81 -11.52 11.68 -3.11
CA PRO A 81 -12.70 12.41 -3.57
C PRO A 81 -13.75 11.42 -4.06
N VAL A 82 -14.99 11.60 -3.64
CA VAL A 82 -16.13 10.75 -4.02
C VAL A 82 -17.34 11.60 -4.36
N LYS A 83 -18.24 11.06 -5.18
CA LYS A 83 -19.57 11.64 -5.40
C LYS A 83 -20.61 10.73 -4.76
N GLU A 84 -21.35 11.26 -3.80
CA GLU A 84 -22.44 10.56 -3.14
C GLU A 84 -23.71 11.42 -3.24
N GLU A 85 -24.79 10.84 -3.73
CA GLU A 85 -26.09 11.55 -3.89
C GLU A 85 -25.97 12.83 -4.72
N GLY A 86 -25.10 12.81 -5.74
CA GLY A 86 -24.85 13.96 -6.62
C GLY A 86 -24.02 15.08 -6.00
N LYS A 87 -23.55 14.92 -4.76
CA LYS A 87 -22.70 15.91 -4.05
C LYS A 87 -21.26 15.45 -3.99
N ASP A 88 -20.33 16.39 -4.16
CA ASP A 88 -18.91 16.15 -3.93
C ASP A 88 -18.65 15.97 -2.43
N LYS A 89 -18.00 14.87 -2.06
CA LYS A 89 -17.57 14.55 -0.70
C LYS A 89 -16.13 14.04 -0.70
N GLU A 90 -15.55 13.94 0.49
CA GLU A 90 -14.21 13.40 0.69
C GLU A 90 -14.19 12.36 1.79
N ILE A 91 -13.61 11.21 1.50
CA ILE A 91 -13.27 10.20 2.51
C ILE A 91 -11.84 10.45 2.96
N LYS A 92 -11.63 10.60 4.27
CA LYS A 92 -10.30 10.70 4.89
C LYS A 92 -10.04 9.44 5.72
N THR A 93 -8.99 8.71 5.40
CA THR A 93 -8.67 7.44 6.07
C THR A 93 -7.17 7.15 6.05
N ALA A 94 -6.70 6.27 6.93
CA ALA A 94 -5.36 5.70 6.83
C ALA A 94 -5.38 4.46 5.91
N LEU A 95 -4.23 4.08 5.34
CA LEU A 95 -4.17 2.77 4.64
C LEU A 95 -4.45 1.63 5.62
N VAL A 96 -3.68 1.62 6.70
CA VAL A 96 -3.67 0.55 7.69
C VAL A 96 -4.33 1.03 8.97
N SER A 97 -5.14 0.16 9.57
CA SER A 97 -5.74 0.37 10.89
C SER A 97 -4.76 0.03 12.01
N SER A 98 -3.85 -0.91 11.77
CA SER A 98 -2.82 -1.27 12.75
C SER A 98 -1.62 -1.96 12.10
N PHE A 99 -0.48 -1.85 12.79
CA PHE A 99 0.67 -2.72 12.63
C PHE A 99 0.93 -3.46 13.95
N LYS A 100 1.29 -4.74 13.88
CA LYS A 100 1.79 -5.51 15.03
C LYS A 100 3.06 -6.22 14.62
N TYR A 101 4.00 -6.36 15.54
CA TYR A 101 5.13 -7.24 15.33
C TYR A 101 5.52 -7.84 16.67
N SER A 102 5.85 -9.12 16.67
CA SER A 102 6.23 -9.80 17.89
C SER A 102 7.66 -9.44 18.27
N VAL A 103 7.84 -9.00 19.51
CA VAL A 103 9.16 -8.70 20.11
C VAL A 103 9.93 -9.99 20.44
N ASP A 104 9.25 -11.16 20.36
CA ASP A 104 9.79 -12.51 20.61
C ASP A 104 10.77 -13.03 19.54
N GLY A 105 11.08 -12.24 18.51
CA GLY A 105 12.10 -12.58 17.51
C GLY A 105 11.58 -13.31 16.26
N ARG A 106 10.26 -13.53 16.11
CA ARG A 106 9.69 -14.12 14.88
C ARG A 106 9.96 -13.28 13.61
N GLY A 107 10.23 -11.97 13.78
CA GLY A 107 10.63 -11.10 12.68
C GLY A 107 9.57 -10.92 11.60
N VAL A 108 8.28 -10.93 12.00
CA VAL A 108 7.13 -10.74 11.12
C VAL A 108 6.40 -9.45 11.51
N LEU A 109 6.12 -8.63 10.51
CA LEU A 109 5.25 -7.46 10.59
C LEU A 109 3.85 -7.87 10.12
N GLU A 110 2.87 -7.73 11.00
CA GLU A 110 1.46 -7.92 10.71
C GLU A 110 0.83 -6.56 10.38
N ALA A 111 0.13 -6.47 9.25
CA ALA A 111 -0.58 -5.27 8.83
C ALA A 111 -2.08 -5.56 8.67
N SER A 112 -2.93 -4.65 9.11
CA SER A 112 -4.38 -4.73 8.87
C SER A 112 -4.84 -3.46 8.14
N PHE A 113 -5.58 -3.61 7.04
CA PHE A 113 -6.13 -2.48 6.31
C PHE A 113 -7.24 -1.77 7.11
N HIS A 114 -7.50 -0.51 6.79
CA HIS A 114 -8.72 0.15 7.22
C HIS A 114 -9.92 -0.36 6.39
N PRO A 115 -11.03 -0.83 7.01
CA PRO A 115 -12.14 -1.46 6.27
C PRO A 115 -12.80 -0.57 5.21
N VAL A 116 -12.76 0.76 5.38
CA VAL A 116 -13.29 1.72 4.39
C VAL A 116 -12.59 1.59 3.02
N LEU A 117 -11.41 0.97 2.96
CA LEU A 117 -10.66 0.79 1.72
C LEU A 117 -11.12 -0.42 0.88
N LYS A 118 -12.06 -1.24 1.37
CA LYS A 118 -12.55 -2.43 0.65
C LYS A 118 -13.00 -2.14 -0.79
N PRO A 119 -13.79 -1.08 -1.07
CA PRO A 119 -14.23 -0.78 -2.44
C PRO A 119 -13.08 -0.40 -3.38
N TYR A 120 -11.93 0.01 -2.82
CA TYR A 120 -10.81 0.58 -3.56
C TYR A 120 -9.65 -0.40 -3.78
N LEU A 121 -9.70 -1.58 -3.14
CA LEU A 121 -8.63 -2.59 -3.15
C LEU A 121 -9.14 -4.03 -3.37
N LEU A 122 -10.34 -4.38 -2.91
CA LEU A 122 -10.93 -5.72 -3.05
C LEU A 122 -12.02 -5.74 -4.11
N GLN A 123 -13.06 -4.93 -3.93
CA GLN A 123 -14.26 -4.93 -4.75
C GLN A 123 -14.11 -4.00 -5.96
N LEU A 124 -12.98 -4.16 -6.66
CA LEU A 124 -12.61 -3.31 -7.79
C LEU A 124 -13.64 -3.49 -8.92
N LYS A 125 -14.27 -2.37 -9.30
CA LYS A 125 -15.16 -2.29 -10.47
C LYS A 125 -14.34 -2.14 -11.75
N SER A 126 -15.02 -1.87 -12.88
CA SER A 126 -14.36 -1.50 -14.13
C SER A 126 -13.47 -0.26 -13.94
N LYS A 127 -12.25 -0.28 -14.50
CA LYS A 127 -11.17 0.73 -14.37
C LYS A 127 -10.38 0.66 -13.06
N PHE A 128 -9.36 -0.18 -13.05
CA PHE A 128 -8.38 -0.26 -11.98
C PHE A 128 -6.96 -0.37 -12.56
N LEU A 129 -5.99 0.10 -11.80
CA LEU A 129 -4.58 -0.07 -12.08
C LEU A 129 -4.17 -1.52 -11.77
N LEU A 130 -3.38 -2.12 -12.67
CA LEU A 130 -2.77 -3.42 -12.51
C LEU A 130 -1.29 -3.37 -12.93
N TYR A 131 -0.39 -3.78 -12.06
CA TYR A 131 1.02 -3.98 -12.43
C TYR A 131 1.76 -4.92 -11.47
N ASP A 132 2.92 -5.44 -11.91
CA ASP A 132 3.81 -6.25 -11.08
C ASP A 132 4.67 -5.35 -10.17
N LEU A 133 4.66 -5.60 -8.86
CA LEU A 133 5.40 -4.83 -7.84
C LEU A 133 6.86 -4.57 -8.25
N LYS A 134 7.50 -5.50 -8.96
CA LYS A 134 8.89 -5.35 -9.42
C LYS A 134 9.13 -4.10 -10.26
N ASN A 135 8.10 -3.60 -10.96
CA ASN A 135 8.19 -2.43 -11.83
C ASN A 135 8.51 -1.15 -11.05
N ILE A 136 8.15 -1.06 -9.77
CA ILE A 136 8.42 0.11 -8.93
C ILE A 136 9.70 -0.01 -8.09
N LEU A 137 10.29 -1.20 -7.99
CA LEU A 137 11.43 -1.44 -7.09
C LEU A 137 12.69 -0.64 -7.49
N LYS A 138 12.86 -0.39 -8.80
CA LYS A 138 13.97 0.42 -9.33
C LYS A 138 13.73 1.92 -9.25
N ILE A 139 12.51 2.35 -8.91
CA ILE A 139 12.16 3.77 -8.79
C ILE A 139 12.63 4.26 -7.41
N SER A 140 13.38 5.36 -7.39
CA SER A 140 14.01 5.94 -6.19
C SER A 140 13.24 7.10 -5.57
N SER A 141 12.07 7.46 -6.12
CA SER A 141 11.22 8.54 -5.61
C SER A 141 9.78 8.08 -5.45
N GLY A 142 9.18 8.36 -4.28
CA GLY A 142 7.77 8.08 -4.02
C GLY A 142 6.84 8.81 -5.00
N HIS A 143 7.18 10.05 -5.39
CA HIS A 143 6.44 10.80 -6.41
C HIS A 143 6.52 10.14 -7.79
N SER A 144 7.71 9.64 -8.17
CA SER A 144 7.88 8.92 -9.43
C SER A 144 7.09 7.61 -9.46
N ILE A 145 6.96 6.92 -8.33
CA ILE A 145 6.06 5.76 -8.22
C ILE A 145 4.62 6.19 -8.46
N ARG A 146 4.15 7.27 -7.81
CA ARG A 146 2.78 7.78 -8.02
C ARG A 146 2.53 8.18 -9.48
N PHE A 147 3.50 8.82 -10.12
CA PHE A 147 3.40 9.21 -11.53
C PHE A 147 3.35 7.99 -12.45
N TYR A 148 4.18 6.98 -12.20
CA TYR A 148 4.13 5.70 -12.90
C TYR A 148 2.75 5.03 -12.75
N GLU A 149 2.21 4.98 -11.52
CA GLU A 149 0.89 4.40 -11.26
C GLU A 149 -0.24 5.17 -11.96
N LEU A 150 -0.14 6.50 -12.00
CA LEU A 150 -1.09 7.34 -12.71
C LEU A 150 -1.07 7.01 -14.20
N LEU A 151 0.09 7.07 -14.86
CA LEU A 151 0.22 6.76 -16.29
C LEU A 151 -0.26 5.34 -16.61
N LYS A 152 0.13 4.36 -15.79
CA LYS A 152 -0.27 2.97 -15.97
C LYS A 152 -1.77 2.76 -15.82
N SER A 153 -2.46 3.58 -15.02
CA SER A 153 -3.92 3.52 -14.89
C SER A 153 -4.67 3.99 -16.14
N TYR A 154 -4.01 4.70 -17.05
CA TYR A 154 -4.56 5.13 -18.36
C TYR A 154 -4.16 4.20 -19.52
N GLU A 155 -3.27 3.24 -19.32
CA GLU A 155 -2.78 2.36 -20.41
C GLU A 155 -3.86 1.42 -20.97
N GLY A 156 -4.92 1.15 -20.20
CA GLY A 156 -6.04 0.29 -20.59
C GLY A 156 -7.39 1.00 -20.66
N ILE A 157 -7.39 2.34 -20.77
CA ILE A 157 -8.58 3.16 -21.07
C ILE A 157 -8.61 3.44 -22.56
#